data_AF-A0A962S355-F1
#
_entry.id   AF-A0A962S355-F1
#
_cell.length_a   1.000
_cell.length_b   1.000
_cell.length_c   1.000
_cell.angle_alpha   90.00
_cell.angle_beta   90.00
_cell.angle_gamma   90.00
#
_symmetry.space_group_name_H-M   'P 1'
#
loop_
_entity.id
_entity.type
_entity.pdbx_description
1 polymer ?
#
loop_
_entity_poly.entity_id
_entity_poly.type
_entity_poly.pdbx_seq_one_letter_code
_entity_poly.pdbx_strand_id
1 'polypeptide(L)'
;MSAIVAWWGKLGLQTRLQILIQGSLIVFLVAGQQWITVKFESQLLAAARERAVAIADGLVNGLNVLMIIKGANDKEVIFDRAARGEFVHKMAQSEGTLDMRVIRGAAIDEEFDEGLPDAYARDDMDRRVMAGGGPEWRLDLESEPPSLRSVIPYVAKKNFRGINCLGCHAVDEGATVGAASVTIDVGADLRAIHTVTTWMWVGLAVLQVILFFILRAIVGRLLRLLGGEPRDVVDVMRQIAKGNLSGRIETRAGDESSLLAHTKQMQTALRNLVTDLKLSVDAVLGSSRKLDSEARSVAERSTQQADSSASMAATIEELTTSIAHMAESAATSSGLANKAGEVSSKGAQNIQETAGEVSSVADVVNRASTSVSTLMQASDKISEVVKVIKEIADQTNLLALNAAIEAARAGEQGRGFAVVADEVRKLAERTAKSTHQIAEMITSIQDGTKLAVNGIEAGAQRSHASAARMEQAAASMSEIALGTEQLVAQIGEISNALQEQRAGSERIAHNVETIVRMTDDNTASVTSVADAAHALNSMARKLEEQIQHFHI
;
A
#
# COMPACT_ATOMS: atom_id res chain seq x y z
N MET A 1 -62.96 1.31 18.22
CA MET A 1 -61.92 1.78 17.27
C MET A 1 -60.54 1.17 17.52
N SER A 2 -60.05 1.05 18.76
CA SER A 2 -58.70 0.52 19.08
C SER A 2 -58.45 -0.92 18.59
N ALA A 3 -59.44 -1.81 18.69
CA ALA A 3 -59.31 -3.21 18.26
C ALA A 3 -59.16 -3.38 16.73
N ILE A 4 -59.84 -2.55 15.94
CA ILE A 4 -59.77 -2.59 14.47
C ILE A 4 -58.41 -2.08 13.99
N VAL A 5 -57.87 -1.02 14.60
CA VAL A 5 -56.54 -0.49 14.28
C VAL A 5 -55.44 -1.49 14.65
N ALA A 6 -55.57 -2.14 15.81
CA ALA A 6 -54.62 -3.18 16.24
C ALA A 6 -54.68 -4.43 15.34
N TRP A 7 -55.87 -4.85 14.92
CA TRP A 7 -56.06 -5.94 13.96
C TRP A 7 -55.50 -5.59 12.59
N TRP A 8 -55.80 -4.38 12.09
CA TRP A 8 -55.27 -3.87 10.83
C TRP A 8 -53.75 -3.82 10.83
N GLY A 9 -53.14 -3.41 11.95
CA GLY A 9 -51.69 -3.35 12.15
C GLY A 9 -50.96 -4.69 12.09
N LYS A 10 -51.65 -5.81 12.32
CA LYS A 10 -51.06 -7.17 12.28
C LYS A 10 -51.16 -7.84 10.90
N LEU A 11 -51.97 -7.29 10.00
CA LEU A 11 -52.11 -7.84 8.65
C LEU A 11 -50.88 -7.47 7.83
N GLY A 12 -50.31 -8.43 7.10
CA GLY A 12 -49.27 -8.15 6.11
C GLY A 12 -49.78 -7.23 5.01
N LEU A 13 -48.87 -6.50 4.35
CA LEU A 13 -49.20 -5.53 3.30
C LEU A 13 -50.09 -6.13 2.21
N GLN A 14 -49.84 -7.39 1.83
CA GLN A 14 -50.64 -8.12 0.84
C GLN A 14 -52.11 -8.18 1.22
N THR A 15 -52.42 -8.56 2.46
CA THR A 15 -53.79 -8.73 2.92
C THR A 15 -54.50 -7.38 3.06
N ARG A 16 -53.80 -6.32 3.49
CA ARG A 16 -54.38 -4.97 3.56
C ARG A 16 -54.75 -4.45 2.19
N LEU A 17 -53.84 -4.55 1.22
CA LEU A 17 -54.08 -4.11 -0.15
C LEU A 17 -55.24 -4.89 -0.77
N GLN A 18 -55.28 -6.20 -0.51
CA GLN A 18 -56.35 -7.07 -0.96
C GLN A 18 -57.71 -6.66 -0.38
N ILE A 19 -57.80 -6.40 0.93
CA ILE A 19 -59.06 -5.96 1.56
C ILE A 19 -59.51 -4.59 1.02
N LEU A 20 -58.61 -3.62 0.86
CA LEU A 20 -58.96 -2.28 0.39
C LEU A 20 -59.45 -2.27 -1.07
N ILE A 21 -58.71 -2.92 -1.96
CA ILE A 21 -59.04 -2.95 -3.39
C ILE A 21 -60.30 -3.80 -3.62
N GLN A 22 -60.38 -4.97 -2.99
CA GLN A 22 -61.55 -5.84 -3.15
C GLN A 22 -62.80 -5.23 -2.51
N GLY A 23 -62.67 -4.63 -1.32
CA GLY A 23 -63.79 -3.98 -0.64
C GLY A 23 -64.36 -2.80 -1.44
N SER A 24 -63.48 -1.95 -2.01
CA SER A 24 -63.93 -0.86 -2.87
C SER A 24 -64.58 -1.33 -4.17
N LEU A 25 -64.03 -2.38 -4.81
CA LEU A 25 -64.63 -3.01 -5.99
C LEU A 25 -66.01 -3.60 -5.71
N ILE A 26 -66.19 -4.28 -4.58
CA ILE A 26 -67.49 -4.83 -4.18
C ILE A 26 -68.51 -3.71 -4.03
N VAL A 27 -68.19 -2.66 -3.27
CA VAL A 27 -69.12 -1.53 -3.05
C VAL A 27 -69.53 -0.89 -4.38
N PHE A 28 -68.56 -0.59 -5.24
CA PHE A 28 -68.82 0.09 -6.52
C PHE A 28 -69.67 -0.77 -7.46
N LEU A 29 -69.33 -2.05 -7.60
CA LEU A 29 -70.03 -2.95 -8.51
C LEU A 29 -71.42 -3.33 -8.02
N VAL A 30 -71.61 -3.53 -6.71
CA VAL A 30 -72.92 -3.78 -6.10
C VAL A 30 -73.82 -2.55 -6.28
N ALA A 31 -73.31 -1.34 -6.04
CA ALA A 31 -74.08 -0.11 -6.24
C ALA A 31 -74.47 0.09 -7.71
N GLY A 32 -73.55 -0.14 -8.64
CA GLY A 32 -73.82 -0.10 -10.07
C GLY A 32 -74.89 -1.12 -10.50
N GLN A 33 -74.81 -2.35 -9.97
CA GLN A 33 -75.79 -3.39 -10.24
C GLN A 33 -77.19 -3.00 -9.75
N GLN A 34 -77.28 -2.49 -8.51
CA GLN A 34 -78.54 -2.07 -7.93
C GLN A 34 -79.18 -0.95 -8.75
N TRP A 35 -78.38 0.00 -9.23
CA TRP A 35 -78.85 1.07 -10.10
C TRP A 35 -79.40 0.54 -11.44
N ILE A 36 -78.74 -0.44 -12.05
CA ILE A 36 -79.22 -1.07 -13.29
C ILE A 36 -80.55 -1.79 -13.05
N THR A 37 -80.69 -2.57 -11.98
CA THR A 37 -81.93 -3.28 -11.65
C THR A 37 -83.12 -2.33 -11.50
N VAL A 38 -82.97 -1.26 -10.71
CA VAL A 38 -84.01 -0.23 -10.53
C VAL A 38 -84.38 0.43 -11.86
N LYS A 39 -83.39 0.69 -12.72
CA LYS A 39 -83.65 1.29 -14.04
C LYS A 39 -84.45 0.35 -14.95
N PHE A 40 -84.11 -0.93 -14.98
CA PHE A 40 -84.84 -1.94 -15.74
C PHE A 40 -86.30 -2.09 -15.28
N GLU A 41 -86.55 -2.18 -13.98
CA GLU A 41 -87.91 -2.24 -13.42
C GLU A 41 -88.75 -1.02 -13.84
N SER A 42 -88.16 0.18 -13.75
CA SER A 42 -88.85 1.42 -14.13
C SER A 42 -89.23 1.48 -15.62
N GLN A 43 -88.35 0.99 -16.50
CA GLN A 43 -88.61 0.97 -17.95
C GLN A 43 -89.69 -0.05 -18.32
N LEU A 44 -89.70 -1.20 -17.65
CA LEU A 44 -90.67 -2.25 -17.91
C LEU A 44 -92.09 -1.84 -17.50
N LEU A 45 -92.24 -1.19 -16.34
CA LEU A 45 -93.52 -0.64 -15.91
C LEU A 45 -94.03 0.45 -16.85
N ALA A 46 -93.13 1.30 -17.38
CA ALA A 46 -93.50 2.28 -18.40
C ALA A 46 -94.01 1.61 -19.68
N ALA A 47 -93.32 0.57 -20.16
CA ALA A 47 -93.73 -0.19 -21.35
C ALA A 47 -95.06 -0.94 -21.15
N ALA A 48 -95.33 -1.45 -19.94
CA ALA A 48 -96.63 -2.04 -19.60
C ALA A 48 -97.76 -0.99 -19.64
N ARG A 49 -97.53 0.22 -19.11
CA ARG A 49 -98.50 1.32 -19.18
C ARG A 49 -98.78 1.76 -20.61
N GLU A 50 -97.76 1.89 -21.46
CA GLU A 50 -97.95 2.24 -22.87
C GLU A 50 -98.77 1.18 -23.62
N ARG A 51 -98.52 -0.12 -23.37
CA ARG A 51 -99.34 -1.20 -23.93
C ARG A 51 -100.81 -1.09 -23.52
N ALA A 52 -101.09 -0.81 -22.25
CA ALA A 52 -102.45 -0.63 -21.77
C ALA A 52 -103.14 0.58 -22.44
N VAL A 53 -102.41 1.67 -22.68
CA VAL A 53 -102.91 2.84 -23.43
C VAL A 53 -103.22 2.49 -24.88
N ALA A 54 -102.34 1.75 -25.56
CA ALA A 54 -102.58 1.33 -26.93
C ALA A 54 -103.82 0.42 -27.06
N ILE A 55 -104.03 -0.49 -26.10
CA ILE A 55 -105.20 -1.39 -26.07
C ILE A 55 -106.49 -0.59 -25.84
N ALA A 56 -106.50 0.32 -24.87
CA ALA A 56 -107.63 1.23 -24.65
C ALA A 56 -107.94 2.06 -25.91
N ASP A 57 -106.91 2.62 -26.53
CA ASP A 57 -107.05 3.41 -27.74
C ASP A 57 -107.68 2.62 -28.89
N GLY A 58 -107.24 1.38 -29.08
CA GLY A 58 -107.83 0.43 -30.03
C GLY A 58 -109.31 0.17 -29.75
N LEU A 59 -109.70 0.06 -28.48
CA LEU A 59 -111.09 -0.13 -28.08
C LEU A 59 -111.99 1.00 -28.57
N VAL A 60 -111.63 2.24 -28.23
CA VAL A 60 -112.48 3.37 -28.58
C VAL A 60 -112.48 3.68 -30.06
N ASN A 61 -111.35 3.47 -30.75
CA ASN A 61 -111.33 3.61 -32.19
C ASN A 61 -112.27 2.59 -32.87
N GLY A 62 -112.26 1.33 -32.44
CA GLY A 62 -113.18 0.33 -32.96
C GLY A 62 -114.64 0.66 -32.66
N LEU A 63 -114.93 1.17 -31.46
CA LEU A 63 -116.28 1.62 -31.09
C LEU A 63 -116.75 2.81 -31.92
N ASN A 64 -115.87 3.77 -32.20
CA ASN A 64 -116.17 4.92 -33.05
C ASN A 64 -116.56 4.50 -34.47
N VAL A 65 -115.91 3.49 -35.05
CA VAL A 65 -116.29 2.94 -36.37
C VAL A 65 -117.69 2.35 -36.35
N LEU A 66 -118.07 1.71 -35.24
CA LEU A 66 -119.42 1.15 -35.06
C LEU A 66 -120.50 2.23 -34.84
N MET A 67 -120.15 3.53 -34.80
CA MET A 67 -121.08 4.64 -34.58
C MET A 67 -121.40 5.48 -35.85
N ILE A 68 -120.70 5.31 -37.00
CA ILE A 68 -120.83 6.22 -38.17
C ILE A 68 -120.79 5.48 -39.53
N ILE A 69 -121.91 5.36 -40.30
CA ILE A 69 -121.93 5.06 -41.77
C ILE A 69 -123.19 5.65 -42.49
N LYS A 70 -122.98 6.47 -43.55
CA LYS A 70 -124.02 7.07 -44.45
C LYS A 70 -124.40 6.20 -45.67
N GLY A 71 -125.70 6.19 -46.01
CA GLY A 71 -126.26 5.97 -47.37
C GLY A 71 -127.29 4.82 -47.46
N ALA A 72 -128.46 4.92 -48.12
CA ALA A 72 -128.85 5.75 -49.28
C ALA A 72 -130.25 6.41 -49.20
N ASN A 73 -130.97 6.33 -48.08
CA ASN A 73 -132.34 6.90 -47.94
C ASN A 73 -132.49 7.97 -46.83
N ASP A 74 -131.42 8.73 -46.56
CA ASP A 74 -131.46 9.96 -45.73
C ASP A 74 -132.11 9.81 -44.34
N LYS A 75 -131.98 8.63 -43.73
CA LYS A 75 -132.13 8.37 -42.30
C LYS A 75 -130.95 7.52 -41.83
N GLU A 76 -130.10 8.09 -40.98
CA GLU A 76 -128.96 7.41 -40.35
C GLU A 76 -129.28 7.10 -38.87
N VAL A 77 -128.90 5.93 -38.37
CA VAL A 77 -127.84 5.67 -37.35
C VAL A 77 -127.88 4.16 -37.02
N ILE A 78 -126.74 3.45 -37.00
CA ILE A 78 -126.64 2.09 -36.44
C ILE A 78 -126.37 2.23 -34.93
N PHE A 79 -127.41 2.05 -34.10
CA PHE A 79 -127.31 2.03 -32.63
C PHE A 79 -127.35 0.60 -32.05
N ASP A 80 -126.78 -0.39 -32.74
CA ASP A 80 -126.86 -1.76 -32.22
C ASP A 80 -125.98 -1.94 -30.95
N ARG A 81 -126.66 -1.93 -29.80
CA ARG A 81 -126.08 -2.17 -28.48
C ARG A 81 -125.42 -3.55 -28.40
N ALA A 82 -125.95 -4.56 -29.08
CA ALA A 82 -125.38 -5.91 -29.08
C ALA A 82 -124.05 -5.97 -29.85
N ALA A 83 -123.96 -5.30 -31.00
CA ALA A 83 -122.73 -5.25 -31.79
C ALA A 83 -121.58 -4.56 -31.03
N ARG A 84 -121.85 -3.44 -30.33
CA ARG A 84 -120.86 -2.77 -29.49
C ARG A 84 -120.46 -3.62 -28.27
N GLY A 85 -121.41 -4.29 -27.63
CA GLY A 85 -121.14 -5.23 -26.54
C GLY A 85 -120.26 -6.39 -26.98
N GLU A 86 -120.55 -7.00 -28.12
CA GLU A 86 -119.74 -8.08 -28.69
C GLU A 86 -118.34 -7.61 -29.07
N PHE A 87 -118.18 -6.39 -29.58
CA PHE A 87 -116.85 -5.82 -29.85
C PHE A 87 -116.02 -5.63 -28.58
N VAL A 88 -116.60 -5.04 -27.52
CA VAL A 88 -115.92 -4.91 -26.23
C VAL A 88 -115.58 -6.29 -25.66
N HIS A 89 -116.48 -7.27 -25.77
CA HIS A 89 -116.26 -8.63 -25.31
C HIS A 89 -115.11 -9.33 -26.07
N LYS A 90 -115.07 -9.22 -27.40
CA LYS A 90 -113.95 -9.78 -28.20
C LYS A 90 -112.62 -9.08 -27.93
N MET A 91 -112.64 -7.76 -27.75
CA MET A 91 -111.44 -7.00 -27.37
C MET A 91 -110.95 -7.43 -25.98
N ALA A 92 -111.85 -7.68 -25.02
CA ALA A 92 -111.50 -8.20 -23.69
C ALA A 92 -110.83 -9.59 -23.74
N GLN A 93 -111.09 -10.39 -24.77
CA GLN A 93 -110.48 -11.70 -24.99
C GLN A 93 -109.15 -11.64 -25.77
N SER A 94 -108.61 -10.45 -26.05
CA SER A 94 -107.33 -10.31 -26.74
C SER A 94 -106.17 -10.82 -25.87
N GLU A 95 -105.16 -11.39 -26.50
CA GLU A 95 -103.98 -11.93 -25.81
C GLU A 95 -103.33 -10.85 -24.91
N GLY A 96 -103.11 -11.20 -23.64
CA GLY A 96 -102.54 -10.29 -22.64
C GLY A 96 -103.53 -9.31 -22.00
N THR A 97 -104.82 -9.34 -22.37
CA THR A 97 -105.89 -8.57 -21.71
C THR A 97 -106.71 -9.48 -20.80
N LEU A 98 -106.89 -9.08 -19.54
CA LEU A 98 -107.58 -9.85 -18.50
C LEU A 98 -109.02 -9.36 -18.25
N ASP A 99 -109.22 -8.04 -18.27
CA ASP A 99 -110.53 -7.40 -18.14
C ASP A 99 -110.55 -6.13 -18.98
N MET A 100 -111.70 -5.82 -19.59
CA MET A 100 -111.85 -4.65 -20.45
C MET A 100 -113.26 -4.12 -20.41
N ARG A 101 -113.40 -2.84 -20.06
CA ARG A 101 -114.70 -2.18 -19.89
C ARG A 101 -114.65 -0.77 -20.45
N VAL A 102 -115.79 -0.32 -20.99
CA VAL A 102 -115.98 1.06 -21.45
C VAL A 102 -116.91 1.74 -20.47
N ILE A 103 -116.41 2.72 -19.75
CA ILE A 103 -117.17 3.51 -18.80
C ILE A 103 -117.74 4.71 -19.56
N ARG A 104 -119.06 4.89 -19.50
CA ARG A 104 -119.77 6.02 -20.09
C ARG A 104 -119.80 7.19 -19.09
N GLY A 105 -119.67 8.41 -19.62
CA GLY A 105 -119.87 9.64 -18.86
C GLY A 105 -121.32 10.10 -18.90
N ALA A 106 -121.70 10.95 -17.94
CA ALA A 106 -123.06 11.44 -17.78
C ALA A 106 -123.62 12.06 -19.08
N ALA A 107 -122.79 12.78 -19.83
CA ALA A 107 -123.21 13.39 -21.09
C ALA A 107 -123.58 12.38 -22.20
N ILE A 108 -122.98 11.18 -22.21
CA ILE A 108 -123.38 10.14 -23.16
C ILE A 108 -124.74 9.54 -22.75
N ASP A 109 -125.01 9.43 -21.46
CA ASP A 109 -126.26 8.86 -20.95
C ASP A 109 -127.45 9.81 -21.05
N GLU A 110 -127.21 11.13 -21.02
CA GLU A 110 -128.25 12.14 -21.29
C GLU A 110 -128.68 12.16 -22.76
N GLU A 111 -127.78 11.83 -23.69
CA GLU A 111 -128.00 11.98 -25.14
C GLU A 111 -128.29 10.65 -25.87
N PHE A 112 -127.89 9.50 -25.29
CA PHE A 112 -128.04 8.18 -25.92
C PHE A 112 -128.62 7.13 -24.96
N ASP A 113 -129.31 6.13 -25.52
CA ASP A 113 -129.92 5.01 -24.77
C ASP A 113 -128.99 4.35 -23.75
N GLU A 114 -129.60 3.76 -22.73
CA GLU A 114 -128.93 3.11 -21.59
C GLU A 114 -127.79 2.18 -22.04
N GLY A 115 -126.61 2.35 -21.42
CA GLY A 115 -125.39 1.61 -21.72
C GLY A 115 -125.45 0.14 -21.35
N LEU A 116 -124.40 -0.62 -21.69
CA LEU A 116 -124.24 -1.98 -21.17
C LEU A 116 -124.21 -1.95 -19.62
N PRO A 117 -124.65 -2.99 -18.91
CA PRO A 117 -124.66 -3.01 -17.44
C PRO A 117 -123.30 -2.68 -16.81
N ASP A 118 -122.21 -3.03 -17.50
CA ASP A 118 -120.83 -2.82 -17.07
C ASP A 118 -120.23 -1.48 -17.54
N ALA A 119 -121.06 -0.62 -18.14
CA ALA A 119 -120.64 0.65 -18.71
C ALA A 119 -120.60 1.80 -17.70
N TYR A 120 -120.73 1.53 -16.40
CA TYR A 120 -120.74 2.52 -15.34
C TYR A 120 -119.55 2.36 -14.40
N ALA A 121 -119.11 3.45 -13.78
CA ALA A 121 -117.96 3.47 -12.88
C ALA A 121 -118.19 2.52 -11.68
N ARG A 122 -117.29 1.55 -11.47
CA ARG A 122 -117.43 0.54 -10.39
C ARG A 122 -116.72 0.92 -9.10
N ASP A 123 -115.63 1.68 -9.19
CA ASP A 123 -114.81 2.01 -8.03
C ASP A 123 -114.25 3.44 -8.07
N ASP A 124 -113.46 3.78 -7.07
CA ASP A 124 -112.91 5.12 -6.91
C ASP A 124 -111.89 5.47 -8.00
N MET A 125 -111.24 4.48 -8.62
CA MET A 125 -110.32 4.71 -9.75
C MET A 125 -111.12 5.11 -10.99
N ASP A 126 -112.19 4.37 -11.30
CA ASP A 126 -113.13 4.71 -12.37
C ASP A 126 -113.73 6.11 -12.13
N ARG A 127 -114.19 6.41 -10.91
CA ARG A 127 -114.79 7.71 -10.56
C ARG A 127 -113.82 8.88 -10.65
N ARG A 128 -112.55 8.74 -10.22
CA ARG A 128 -111.55 9.81 -10.32
C ARG A 128 -111.21 10.16 -11.76
N VAL A 129 -111.04 9.13 -12.62
CA VAL A 129 -110.75 9.35 -14.04
C VAL A 129 -111.93 10.01 -14.75
N MET A 130 -113.16 9.56 -14.45
CA MET A 130 -114.37 10.15 -15.02
C MET A 130 -114.62 11.60 -14.58
N ALA A 131 -114.17 12.01 -13.38
CA ALA A 131 -114.29 13.38 -12.87
C ALA A 131 -113.27 14.38 -13.48
N GLY A 132 -112.54 13.99 -14.54
CA GLY A 132 -111.52 14.81 -15.19
C GLY A 132 -110.09 14.52 -14.73
N GLY A 133 -109.88 13.50 -13.88
CA GLY A 133 -108.55 12.98 -13.58
C GLY A 133 -107.92 12.36 -14.84
N GLY A 134 -106.64 12.61 -15.07
CA GLY A 134 -105.88 11.95 -16.14
C GLY A 134 -105.88 10.42 -15.99
N PRO A 135 -105.20 9.68 -16.88
CA PRO A 135 -105.12 8.22 -16.79
C PRO A 135 -104.55 7.78 -15.44
N GLU A 136 -105.18 6.78 -14.82
CA GLU A 136 -104.69 6.14 -13.60
C GLU A 136 -104.24 4.69 -13.90
N TRP A 137 -103.26 4.21 -13.15
CA TRP A 137 -102.75 2.84 -13.24
C TRP A 137 -102.59 2.24 -11.84
N ARG A 138 -102.95 0.96 -11.69
CA ARG A 138 -102.74 0.17 -10.47
C ARG A 138 -102.10 -1.16 -10.85
N LEU A 139 -100.89 -1.38 -10.34
CA LEU A 139 -100.23 -2.67 -10.40
C LEU A 139 -100.74 -3.54 -9.25
N ASP A 140 -101.25 -4.71 -9.57
CA ASP A 140 -101.69 -5.71 -8.62
C ASP A 140 -100.78 -6.94 -8.72
N LEU A 141 -99.86 -7.06 -7.76
CA LEU A 141 -98.92 -8.17 -7.67
C LEU A 141 -99.53 -9.39 -6.97
N GLU A 142 -100.68 -9.26 -6.32
CA GLU A 142 -101.36 -10.33 -5.59
C GLU A 142 -102.37 -11.06 -6.48
N SER A 143 -102.84 -10.42 -7.56
CA SER A 143 -103.64 -11.07 -8.60
C SER A 143 -102.89 -12.21 -9.31
N GLU A 144 -103.61 -13.27 -9.69
CA GLU A 144 -103.09 -14.37 -10.51
C GLU A 144 -103.80 -14.41 -11.88
N PRO A 145 -103.11 -14.06 -12.99
CA PRO A 145 -101.73 -13.58 -13.07
C PRO A 145 -101.56 -12.11 -12.59
N PRO A 146 -100.35 -11.70 -12.15
CA PRO A 146 -100.09 -10.31 -11.78
C PRO A 146 -100.50 -9.36 -12.89
N SER A 147 -101.25 -8.33 -12.53
CA SER A 147 -101.98 -7.53 -13.49
C SER A 147 -101.74 -6.04 -13.32
N LEU A 148 -101.83 -5.31 -14.43
CA LEU A 148 -101.83 -3.85 -14.44
C LEU A 148 -103.19 -3.37 -14.91
N ARG A 149 -104.01 -2.89 -13.99
CA ARG A 149 -105.25 -2.20 -14.32
C ARG A 149 -104.98 -0.75 -14.65
N SER A 150 -105.52 -0.30 -15.77
CA SER A 150 -105.35 1.03 -16.33
C SER A 150 -106.72 1.60 -16.67
N VAL A 151 -107.03 2.80 -16.19
CA VAL A 151 -108.28 3.49 -16.51
C VAL A 151 -107.93 4.76 -17.26
N ILE A 152 -108.33 4.85 -18.52
CA ILE A 152 -107.88 5.88 -19.45
C ILE A 152 -109.08 6.71 -19.90
N PRO A 153 -109.11 8.03 -19.61
CA PRO A 153 -110.23 8.88 -19.96
C PRO A 153 -110.24 9.19 -21.45
N TYR A 154 -111.45 9.30 -21.99
CA TYR A 154 -111.74 9.85 -23.30
C TYR A 154 -112.29 11.25 -23.14
N VAL A 155 -111.44 12.20 -23.52
CA VAL A 155 -111.73 13.62 -23.42
C VAL A 155 -112.23 14.13 -24.77
N ALA A 156 -113.42 14.74 -24.79
CA ALA A 156 -114.02 15.30 -25.98
C ALA A 156 -113.14 16.42 -26.57
N LYS A 157 -112.85 16.32 -27.87
CA LYS A 157 -112.09 17.31 -28.63
C LYS A 157 -112.77 17.58 -29.97
N LYS A 158 -112.55 18.77 -30.54
CA LYS A 158 -113.01 19.11 -31.91
C LYS A 158 -112.50 18.14 -32.97
N ASN A 159 -111.34 17.55 -32.73
CA ASN A 159 -110.79 16.47 -33.55
C ASN A 159 -110.20 15.40 -32.63
N PHE A 160 -111.05 14.47 -32.22
CA PHE A 160 -110.62 13.27 -31.53
C PHE A 160 -110.47 12.15 -32.56
N ARG A 161 -109.22 11.95 -33.02
CA ARG A 161 -108.85 10.87 -33.95
C ARG A 161 -109.66 10.85 -35.25
N GLY A 162 -109.89 12.02 -35.83
CA GLY A 162 -110.62 12.21 -37.09
C GLY A 162 -112.12 12.43 -36.91
N ILE A 163 -112.66 12.34 -35.69
CA ILE A 163 -114.08 12.54 -35.39
C ILE A 163 -114.25 13.78 -34.50
N ASN A 164 -115.23 14.60 -34.83
CA ASN A 164 -115.59 15.76 -34.00
C ASN A 164 -116.54 15.32 -32.88
N CYS A 165 -116.01 15.10 -31.67
CA CYS A 165 -116.81 14.68 -30.52
C CYS A 165 -117.94 15.66 -30.22
N LEU A 166 -117.70 16.97 -30.38
CA LEU A 166 -118.67 18.02 -30.05
C LEU A 166 -119.83 18.09 -31.06
N GLY A 167 -119.69 17.41 -32.20
CA GLY A 167 -120.77 17.27 -33.18
C GLY A 167 -121.77 16.17 -32.82
N CYS A 168 -121.37 15.21 -31.99
CA CYS A 168 -122.19 14.07 -31.59
C CYS A 168 -122.51 14.04 -30.08
N HIS A 169 -121.74 14.77 -29.27
CA HIS A 169 -121.93 14.87 -27.82
C HIS A 169 -122.06 16.35 -27.43
N ALA A 170 -123.15 16.71 -26.76
CA ALA A 170 -123.43 18.07 -26.30
C ALA A 170 -122.61 18.46 -25.05
N VAL A 171 -121.28 18.45 -25.18
CA VAL A 171 -120.33 18.80 -24.10
C VAL A 171 -119.33 19.86 -24.54
N ASP A 172 -118.69 20.52 -23.58
CA ASP A 172 -117.57 21.41 -23.83
C ASP A 172 -116.29 20.63 -24.23
N GLU A 173 -115.46 21.26 -25.06
CA GLU A 173 -114.14 20.74 -25.39
C GLU A 173 -113.30 20.59 -24.12
N GLY A 174 -112.81 19.37 -23.84
CA GLY A 174 -112.10 19.05 -22.60
C GLY A 174 -112.91 18.25 -21.58
N ALA A 175 -114.22 18.03 -21.79
CA ALA A 175 -115.02 17.18 -20.91
C ALA A 175 -114.72 15.68 -21.12
N THR A 176 -114.68 14.90 -20.04
CA THR A 176 -114.55 13.44 -20.11
C THR A 176 -115.89 12.81 -20.51
N VAL A 177 -115.96 12.30 -21.74
CA VAL A 177 -117.17 11.65 -22.27
C VAL A 177 -117.24 10.18 -21.88
N GLY A 178 -116.12 9.55 -21.58
CA GLY A 178 -116.03 8.16 -21.16
C GLY A 178 -114.64 7.80 -20.67
N ALA A 179 -114.42 6.54 -20.32
CA ALA A 179 -113.09 6.00 -20.06
C ALA A 179 -113.03 4.52 -20.48
N ALA A 180 -111.83 4.00 -20.78
CA ALA A 180 -111.62 2.57 -20.90
C ALA A 180 -110.86 2.07 -19.68
N SER A 181 -111.43 1.08 -19.01
CA SER A 181 -110.72 0.27 -18.02
C SER A 181 -110.14 -0.94 -18.74
N VAL A 182 -108.82 -1.08 -18.74
CA VAL A 182 -108.10 -2.20 -19.33
C VAL A 182 -107.19 -2.78 -18.25
N THR A 183 -107.33 -4.07 -17.99
CA THR A 183 -106.43 -4.83 -17.11
C THR A 183 -105.60 -5.76 -17.98
N ILE A 184 -104.27 -5.62 -17.92
CA ILE A 184 -103.33 -6.45 -18.71
C ILE A 184 -102.52 -7.39 -17.81
N ASP A 185 -102.11 -8.54 -18.34
CA ASP A 185 -101.16 -9.46 -17.69
C ASP A 185 -99.74 -8.90 -17.80
N VAL A 186 -99.04 -8.76 -16.67
CA VAL A 186 -97.64 -8.34 -16.58
C VAL A 186 -96.74 -9.42 -15.95
N GLY A 187 -97.27 -10.60 -15.66
CA GLY A 187 -96.55 -11.69 -15.01
C GLY A 187 -95.40 -12.24 -15.85
N ALA A 188 -95.54 -12.29 -17.18
CA ALA A 188 -94.45 -12.70 -18.07
C ALA A 188 -93.25 -11.73 -18.02
N ASP A 189 -93.54 -10.43 -18.00
CA ASP A 189 -92.51 -9.39 -17.95
C ASP A 189 -91.77 -9.39 -16.60
N LEU A 190 -92.48 -9.59 -15.49
CA LEU A 190 -91.90 -9.69 -14.15
C LEU A 190 -90.97 -10.92 -13.99
N ARG A 191 -91.35 -12.08 -14.56
CA ARG A 191 -90.48 -13.27 -14.53
C ARG A 191 -89.20 -13.06 -15.33
N ALA A 192 -89.27 -12.39 -16.47
CA ALA A 192 -88.09 -12.06 -17.26
C ALA A 192 -87.09 -11.20 -16.45
N ILE A 193 -87.57 -10.19 -15.71
CA ILE A 193 -86.72 -9.38 -14.82
C ILE A 193 -86.04 -10.23 -13.75
N HIS A 194 -86.78 -11.10 -13.06
CA HIS A 194 -86.20 -11.94 -12.01
C HIS A 194 -85.09 -12.86 -12.54
N THR A 195 -85.26 -13.42 -13.74
CA THR A 195 -84.21 -14.26 -14.35
C THR A 195 -82.96 -13.46 -14.71
N VAL A 196 -83.10 -12.30 -15.36
CA VAL A 196 -81.97 -11.44 -15.76
C VAL A 196 -81.22 -10.92 -14.52
N THR A 197 -81.94 -10.43 -13.51
CA THR A 197 -81.34 -9.92 -12.27
C THR A 197 -80.57 -11.01 -11.51
N THR A 198 -81.09 -12.24 -11.44
CA THR A 198 -80.39 -13.37 -10.80
C THR A 198 -79.08 -13.71 -11.52
N TRP A 199 -79.10 -13.80 -12.84
CA TRP A 199 -77.89 -14.08 -13.64
C TRP A 199 -76.84 -12.97 -13.53
N MET A 200 -77.28 -11.71 -13.46
CA MET A 200 -76.41 -10.56 -13.23
C MET A 200 -75.71 -10.66 -11.86
N TRP A 201 -76.42 -11.03 -10.78
CA TRP A 201 -75.82 -11.25 -9.46
C TRP A 201 -74.81 -12.40 -9.43
N VAL A 202 -75.11 -13.52 -10.11
CA VAL A 202 -74.19 -14.66 -10.23
C VAL A 202 -72.91 -14.25 -10.96
N GLY A 203 -73.02 -13.54 -12.09
CA GLY A 203 -71.87 -13.05 -12.84
C GLY A 203 -70.96 -12.13 -12.02
N LEU A 204 -71.55 -11.25 -11.20
CA LEU A 204 -70.80 -10.38 -10.30
C LEU A 204 -70.03 -11.16 -9.22
N ALA A 205 -70.64 -12.20 -8.64
CA ALA A 205 -69.98 -13.05 -7.64
C ALA A 205 -68.77 -13.78 -8.23
N VAL A 206 -68.90 -14.35 -9.44
CA VAL A 206 -67.80 -15.03 -10.13
C VAL A 206 -66.64 -14.07 -10.43
N LEU A 207 -66.97 -12.86 -10.92
CA LEU A 207 -65.97 -11.82 -11.19
C LEU A 207 -65.15 -11.47 -9.93
N GLN A 208 -65.81 -11.36 -8.78
CA GLN A 208 -65.12 -11.07 -7.51
C GLN A 208 -64.15 -12.17 -7.09
N VAL A 209 -64.52 -13.44 -7.25
CA VAL A 209 -63.63 -14.57 -6.95
C VAL A 209 -62.40 -14.55 -7.86
N ILE A 210 -62.57 -14.30 -9.16
CA ILE A 210 -61.46 -14.21 -10.11
C ILE A 210 -60.52 -13.06 -9.74
N LEU A 211 -61.06 -11.86 -9.49
CA LEU A 211 -60.27 -10.69 -9.11
C LEU A 211 -59.49 -10.91 -7.80
N PHE A 212 -60.06 -11.65 -6.84
CA PHE A 212 -59.38 -12.01 -5.60
C PHE A 212 -58.09 -12.80 -5.86
N PHE A 213 -58.15 -13.85 -6.67
CA PHE A 213 -56.99 -14.67 -6.97
C PHE A 213 -55.95 -13.93 -7.82
N ILE A 214 -56.38 -13.14 -8.80
CA ILE A 214 -55.49 -12.32 -9.64
C ILE A 214 -54.73 -11.31 -8.77
N LEU A 215 -55.43 -10.55 -7.93
CA LEU A 215 -54.82 -9.54 -7.07
C LEU A 215 -53.83 -10.18 -6.09
N ARG A 216 -54.19 -11.33 -5.50
CA ARG A 216 -53.31 -12.09 -4.61
C ARG A 216 -52.04 -12.55 -5.33
N ALA A 217 -52.17 -13.03 -6.57
CA ALA A 217 -51.04 -13.49 -7.38
C ALA A 217 -50.09 -12.35 -7.76
N ILE A 218 -50.62 -11.19 -8.20
CA ILE A 218 -49.82 -10.01 -8.57
C ILE A 218 -49.06 -9.48 -7.35
N VAL A 219 -49.75 -9.21 -6.24
CA VAL A 219 -49.11 -8.67 -5.03
C VAL A 219 -48.11 -9.68 -4.44
N GLY A 220 -48.44 -10.97 -4.46
CA GLY A 220 -47.53 -12.02 -4.02
C GLY A 220 -46.30 -12.21 -4.91
N ARG A 221 -46.38 -11.88 -6.21
CA ARG A 221 -45.22 -11.87 -7.11
C ARG A 221 -44.33 -10.66 -6.84
N LEU A 222 -44.90 -9.46 -6.65
CA LEU A 222 -44.13 -8.26 -6.28
C LEU A 222 -43.40 -8.42 -4.93
N LEU A 223 -44.09 -8.92 -3.90
CA LEU A 223 -43.48 -9.15 -2.58
C LEU A 223 -42.44 -10.29 -2.58
N ARG A 224 -42.44 -11.16 -3.59
CA ARG A 224 -41.36 -12.13 -3.81
C ARG A 224 -40.11 -11.47 -4.38
N LEU A 225 -40.24 -10.52 -5.30
CA LEU A 225 -39.11 -9.74 -5.82
C LEU A 225 -38.40 -8.92 -4.73
N LEU A 226 -39.15 -8.41 -3.75
CA LEU A 226 -38.60 -7.68 -2.62
C LEU A 226 -37.92 -8.58 -1.58
N GLY A 227 -38.34 -9.85 -1.46
CA GLY A 227 -37.79 -10.81 -0.49
C GLY A 227 -38.37 -10.71 0.93
N GLY A 228 -39.05 -9.61 1.26
CA GLY A 228 -39.63 -9.35 2.58
C GLY A 228 -40.71 -8.26 2.52
N GLU A 229 -41.10 -7.72 3.68
CA GLU A 229 -41.95 -6.53 3.71
C GLU A 229 -41.14 -5.30 3.24
N PRO A 230 -41.73 -4.37 2.46
CA PRO A 230 -41.01 -3.20 1.97
C PRO A 230 -40.35 -2.35 3.07
N ARG A 231 -40.95 -2.33 4.27
CA ARG A 231 -40.41 -1.61 5.43
C ARG A 231 -39.09 -2.22 5.89
N ASP A 232 -39.03 -3.54 6.03
CA ASP A 232 -37.83 -4.26 6.46
C ASP A 232 -36.68 -4.06 5.47
N VAL A 233 -36.97 -4.11 4.16
CA VAL A 233 -35.98 -3.85 3.11
C VAL A 233 -35.42 -2.42 3.22
N VAL A 234 -36.29 -1.43 3.39
CA VAL A 234 -35.89 -0.02 3.55
C VAL A 234 -35.07 0.18 4.81
N ASP A 235 -35.46 -0.44 5.93
CA ASP A 235 -34.76 -0.27 7.21
C ASP A 235 -33.37 -0.94 7.18
N VAL A 236 -33.24 -2.11 6.55
CA VAL A 236 -31.93 -2.74 6.29
C VAL A 236 -31.06 -1.85 5.41
N MET A 237 -31.58 -1.33 4.31
CA MET A 237 -30.82 -0.43 3.42
C MET A 237 -30.41 0.87 4.15
N ARG A 238 -31.27 1.42 5.00
CA ARG A 238 -30.94 2.58 5.85
C ARG A 238 -29.85 2.27 6.86
N GLN A 239 -29.84 1.09 7.47
CA GLN A 239 -28.77 0.67 8.37
C GLN A 239 -27.43 0.60 7.64
N ILE A 240 -27.39 -0.05 6.48
CA ILE A 240 -26.19 -0.15 5.63
C ILE A 240 -25.72 1.25 5.21
N ALA A 241 -26.63 2.12 4.77
CA ALA A 241 -26.30 3.49 4.35
C ALA A 241 -25.74 4.36 5.50
N LYS A 242 -26.09 4.06 6.76
CA LYS A 242 -25.53 4.71 7.95
C LYS A 242 -24.21 4.07 8.43
N GLY A 243 -23.66 3.12 7.68
CA GLY A 243 -22.46 2.37 8.06
C GLY A 243 -22.72 1.22 9.03
N ASN A 244 -23.96 0.94 9.44
CA ASN A 244 -24.27 -0.19 10.31
C ASN A 244 -24.42 -1.48 9.50
N LEU A 245 -23.36 -2.28 9.51
CA LEU A 245 -23.29 -3.57 8.84
C LEU A 245 -23.51 -4.75 9.80
N SER A 246 -23.65 -4.51 11.10
CA SER A 246 -23.81 -5.53 12.17
C SER A 246 -25.15 -6.28 12.14
N GLY A 247 -26.18 -5.68 11.54
CA GLY A 247 -27.53 -6.26 11.50
C GLY A 247 -27.59 -7.55 10.68
N ARG A 248 -28.27 -8.58 11.21
CA ARG A 248 -28.48 -9.84 10.51
C ARG A 248 -29.66 -9.72 9.54
N ILE A 249 -29.40 -9.94 8.25
CA ILE A 249 -30.43 -9.94 7.21
C ILE A 249 -30.97 -11.36 7.03
N GLU A 250 -32.21 -11.56 7.46
CA GLU A 250 -32.96 -12.81 7.26
C GLU A 250 -33.64 -12.79 5.89
N THR A 251 -33.36 -13.82 5.09
CA THR A 251 -34.00 -14.05 3.79
C THR A 251 -34.83 -15.32 3.87
N ARG A 252 -35.81 -15.46 2.98
CA ARG A 252 -36.59 -16.70 2.87
C ARG A 252 -35.65 -17.85 2.49
N ALA A 253 -35.96 -19.07 2.93
CA ALA A 253 -35.19 -20.26 2.58
C ALA A 253 -35.16 -20.44 1.05
N GLY A 254 -33.95 -20.53 0.47
CA GLY A 254 -33.73 -20.68 -0.98
C GLY A 254 -33.92 -19.39 -1.79
N ASP A 255 -34.07 -18.22 -1.16
CA ASP A 255 -34.18 -16.94 -1.85
C ASP A 255 -32.81 -16.32 -2.11
N GLU A 256 -32.38 -16.35 -3.37
CA GLU A 256 -31.10 -15.79 -3.84
C GLU A 256 -31.25 -14.62 -4.81
N SER A 257 -32.48 -14.31 -5.24
CA SER A 257 -32.75 -13.36 -6.33
C SER A 257 -33.56 -12.14 -5.90
N SER A 258 -34.08 -12.14 -4.67
CA SER A 258 -34.77 -10.97 -4.17
C SER A 258 -33.83 -9.81 -3.88
N LEU A 259 -34.40 -8.61 -3.85
CA LEU A 259 -33.67 -7.41 -3.46
C LEU A 259 -33.01 -7.56 -2.07
N LEU A 260 -33.71 -8.21 -1.12
CA LEU A 260 -33.18 -8.45 0.21
C LEU A 260 -32.00 -9.45 0.19
N ALA A 261 -32.04 -10.48 -0.65
CA ALA A 261 -30.93 -11.42 -0.83
C ALA A 261 -29.69 -10.74 -1.41
N HIS A 262 -29.84 -9.92 -2.45
CA HIS A 262 -28.73 -9.12 -2.99
C HIS A 262 -28.22 -8.08 -1.99
N THR A 263 -29.10 -7.49 -1.18
CA THR A 263 -28.72 -6.57 -0.09
C THR A 263 -27.88 -7.28 0.97
N LYS A 264 -28.21 -8.54 1.31
CA LYS A 264 -27.40 -9.38 2.20
C LYS A 264 -26.02 -9.69 1.64
N GLN A 265 -25.93 -10.03 0.36
CA GLN A 265 -24.65 -10.25 -0.33
C GLN A 265 -23.80 -8.98 -0.32
N MET A 266 -24.40 -7.82 -0.63
CA MET A 266 -23.74 -6.52 -0.58
C MET A 266 -23.24 -6.17 0.83
N GLN A 267 -24.08 -6.36 1.87
CA GLN A 267 -23.67 -6.16 3.27
C GLN A 267 -22.47 -7.04 3.61
N THR A 268 -22.51 -8.33 3.24
CA THR A 268 -21.41 -9.28 3.50
C THR A 268 -20.12 -8.83 2.80
N ALA A 269 -20.19 -8.43 1.53
CA ALA A 269 -19.04 -7.93 0.79
C ALA A 269 -18.45 -6.66 1.42
N LEU A 270 -19.30 -5.72 1.85
CA LEU A 270 -18.86 -4.52 2.57
C LEU A 270 -18.21 -4.86 3.91
N ARG A 271 -18.78 -5.79 4.69
CA ARG A 271 -18.16 -6.25 5.96
C ARG A 271 -16.76 -6.80 5.74
N ASN A 272 -16.58 -7.64 4.73
CA ASN A 272 -15.28 -8.21 4.40
C ASN A 272 -14.29 -7.12 3.97
N LEU A 273 -14.70 -6.22 3.06
CA LEU A 273 -13.87 -5.09 2.63
C LEU A 273 -13.41 -4.20 3.79
N VAL A 274 -14.31 -3.85 4.71
CA VAL A 274 -13.95 -3.02 5.86
C VAL A 274 -13.05 -3.79 6.84
N THR A 275 -13.25 -5.10 7.00
CA THR A 275 -12.38 -5.96 7.82
C THR A 275 -10.96 -6.04 7.24
N ASP A 276 -10.84 -6.29 5.93
CA ASP A 276 -9.56 -6.36 5.23
C ASP A 276 -8.84 -5.00 5.24
N LEU A 277 -9.60 -3.91 5.11
CA LEU A 277 -9.07 -2.56 5.19
C LEU A 277 -8.53 -2.26 6.60
N LYS A 278 -9.23 -2.68 7.66
CA LYS A 278 -8.76 -2.55 9.05
C LYS A 278 -7.43 -3.29 9.26
N LEU A 279 -7.33 -4.54 8.80
CA LEU A 279 -6.08 -5.31 8.87
C LEU A 279 -4.94 -4.63 8.10
N SER A 280 -5.24 -4.06 6.93
CA SER A 280 -4.27 -3.33 6.12
C SER A 280 -3.78 -2.06 6.81
N VAL A 281 -4.69 -1.30 7.44
CA VAL A 281 -4.35 -0.11 8.23
C VAL A 281 -3.46 -0.47 9.42
N ASP A 282 -3.80 -1.52 10.17
CA ASP A 282 -2.98 -2.00 11.29
C ASP A 282 -1.57 -2.40 10.83
N ALA A 283 -1.45 -3.07 9.67
CA ALA A 283 -0.17 -3.43 9.07
C ALA A 283 0.67 -2.20 8.67
N VAL A 284 0.03 -1.17 8.09
CA VAL A 284 0.71 0.10 7.74
C VAL A 284 1.15 0.84 9.00
N LEU A 285 0.32 0.90 10.04
CA LEU A 285 0.68 1.50 11.34
C LEU A 285 1.88 0.78 11.97
N GLY A 286 1.87 -0.56 11.97
CA GLY A 286 2.98 -1.37 12.45
C GLY A 286 4.28 -1.13 11.67
N SER A 287 4.19 -1.13 10.33
CA SER A 287 5.32 -0.89 9.43
C SER A 287 5.90 0.51 9.60
N SER A 288 5.04 1.52 9.77
CA SER A 288 5.46 2.91 9.98
C SER A 288 6.21 3.07 11.30
N ARG A 289 5.75 2.44 12.40
CA ARG A 289 6.48 2.45 13.68
C ARG A 289 7.82 1.74 13.58
N LYS A 290 7.87 0.63 12.83
CA LYS A 290 9.12 -0.09 12.58
C LYS A 290 10.11 0.78 11.80
N LEU A 291 9.66 1.47 10.75
CA LEU A 291 10.49 2.41 9.98
C LEU A 291 11.01 3.57 10.83
N ASP A 292 10.19 4.17 11.70
CA ASP A 292 10.64 5.21 12.64
C ASP A 292 11.74 4.68 13.59
N SER A 293 11.53 3.48 14.15
CA SER A 293 12.53 2.85 15.02
C SER A 293 13.83 2.51 14.29
N GLU A 294 13.75 2.00 13.07
CA GLU A 294 14.92 1.68 12.24
C GLU A 294 15.65 2.96 11.84
N ALA A 295 14.93 4.01 11.46
CA ALA A 295 15.48 5.34 11.16
C ALA A 295 16.29 5.89 12.35
N ARG A 296 15.72 5.84 13.58
CA ARG A 296 16.44 6.26 14.79
C ARG A 296 17.71 5.44 15.05
N SER A 297 17.67 4.13 14.82
CA SER A 297 18.85 3.28 14.97
C SER A 297 19.94 3.62 13.96
N VAL A 298 19.56 3.93 12.71
CA VAL A 298 20.52 4.38 11.69
C VAL A 298 21.08 5.77 12.03
N ALA A 299 20.28 6.68 12.59
CA ALA A 299 20.78 7.97 13.09
C ALA A 299 21.85 7.79 14.17
N GLU A 300 21.58 6.99 15.21
CA GLU A 300 22.56 6.72 16.28
C GLU A 300 23.86 6.12 15.72
N ARG A 301 23.75 5.13 14.82
CA ARG A 301 24.93 4.51 14.19
C ARG A 301 25.69 5.50 13.31
N SER A 302 25.00 6.42 12.65
CA SER A 302 25.62 7.47 11.85
C SER A 302 26.40 8.43 12.75
N THR A 303 25.83 8.85 13.89
CA THR A 303 26.56 9.65 14.90
C THR A 303 27.82 8.93 15.38
N GLN A 304 27.72 7.64 15.73
CA GLN A 304 28.88 6.88 16.18
C GLN A 304 29.94 6.68 15.08
N GLN A 305 29.50 6.58 13.81
CA GLN A 305 30.39 6.55 12.66
C GLN A 305 31.10 7.89 12.46
N ALA A 306 30.43 9.02 12.69
CA ALA A 306 31.05 10.35 12.66
C ALA A 306 32.14 10.47 13.73
N ASP A 307 31.84 10.09 14.98
CA ASP A 307 32.80 10.12 16.09
C ASP A 307 34.03 9.25 15.81
N SER A 308 33.79 8.04 15.27
CA SER A 308 34.87 7.12 14.88
C SER A 308 35.73 7.70 13.77
N SER A 309 35.10 8.36 12.78
CA SER A 309 35.81 9.02 11.68
C SER A 309 36.66 10.20 12.17
N ALA A 310 36.15 11.00 13.10
CA ALA A 310 36.90 12.08 13.73
C ALA A 310 38.12 11.55 14.49
N SER A 311 37.96 10.45 15.24
CA SER A 311 39.09 9.79 15.91
C SER A 311 40.12 9.26 14.90
N MET A 312 39.67 8.66 13.79
CA MET A 312 40.58 8.19 12.74
C MET A 312 41.35 9.35 12.10
N ALA A 313 40.71 10.49 11.84
CA ALA A 313 41.37 11.68 11.32
C ALA A 313 42.49 12.15 12.25
N ALA A 314 42.23 12.25 13.56
CA ALA A 314 43.23 12.62 14.56
C ALA A 314 44.42 11.63 14.58
N THR A 315 44.15 10.33 14.54
CA THR A 315 45.21 9.30 14.47
C THR A 315 46.04 9.42 13.18
N ILE A 316 45.43 9.78 12.06
CA ILE A 316 46.15 9.96 10.78
C ILE A 316 47.04 11.21 10.82
N GLU A 317 46.61 12.29 11.48
CA GLU A 317 47.45 13.47 11.71
C GLU A 317 48.67 13.14 12.57
N GLU A 318 48.49 12.39 13.67
CA GLU A 318 49.58 11.89 14.50
C GLU A 318 50.53 10.98 13.72
N LEU A 319 50.00 10.05 12.92
CA LEU A 319 50.79 9.17 12.06
C LEU A 319 51.60 9.96 11.03
N THR A 320 51.01 10.98 10.40
CA THR A 320 51.69 11.82 9.41
C THR A 320 52.84 12.59 10.05
N THR A 321 52.62 13.11 11.26
CA THR A 321 53.68 13.77 12.05
C THR A 321 54.80 12.80 12.42
N SER A 322 54.45 11.58 12.85
CA SER A 322 55.43 10.53 13.19
C SER A 322 56.28 10.12 11.98
N ILE A 323 55.65 9.94 10.81
CA ILE A 323 56.35 9.63 9.55
C ILE A 323 57.32 10.75 9.17
N ALA A 324 56.94 12.02 9.33
CA ALA A 324 57.84 13.15 9.08
C ALA A 324 59.06 13.12 10.03
N HIS A 325 58.83 12.85 11.31
CA HIS A 325 59.90 12.72 12.30
C HIS A 325 60.85 11.55 12.01
N MET A 326 60.31 10.41 11.57
CA MET A 326 61.10 9.25 11.15
C MET A 326 61.91 9.55 9.88
N ALA A 327 61.35 10.28 8.92
CA ALA A 327 62.04 10.67 7.70
C ALA A 327 63.24 11.58 7.99
N GLU A 328 63.08 12.55 8.90
CA GLU A 328 64.18 13.41 9.34
C GLU A 328 65.25 12.64 10.13
N SER A 329 64.83 11.69 10.97
CA SER A 329 65.75 10.79 11.69
C SER A 329 66.55 9.89 10.74
N ALA A 330 65.91 9.38 9.68
CA ALA A 330 66.57 8.62 8.62
C ALA A 330 67.58 9.48 7.86
N ALA A 331 67.20 10.70 7.46
CA ALA A 331 68.11 11.63 6.79
C ALA A 331 69.34 11.97 7.64
N THR A 332 69.12 12.24 8.94
CA THR A 332 70.20 12.51 9.90
C THR A 332 71.12 11.30 10.06
N SER A 333 70.55 10.10 10.18
CA SER A 333 71.31 8.84 10.29
C SER A 333 72.13 8.56 9.04
N SER A 334 71.59 8.83 7.85
CA SER A 334 72.31 8.72 6.58
C SER A 334 73.51 9.69 6.54
N GLY A 335 73.33 10.93 6.99
CA GLY A 335 74.42 11.90 7.10
C GLY A 335 75.53 11.46 8.05
N LEU A 336 75.17 10.91 9.22
CA LEU A 336 76.14 10.37 10.17
C LEU A 336 76.89 9.15 9.62
N ALA A 337 76.18 8.24 8.95
CA ALA A 337 76.76 7.06 8.34
C ALA A 337 77.77 7.41 7.23
N ASN A 338 77.40 8.33 6.33
CA ASN A 338 78.30 8.85 5.29
C ASN A 338 79.57 9.46 5.90
N LYS A 339 79.41 10.28 6.96
CA LYS A 339 80.55 10.91 7.63
C LYS A 339 81.45 9.89 8.34
N ALA A 340 80.86 8.86 8.95
CA ALA A 340 81.63 7.77 9.55
C ALA A 340 82.41 6.99 8.48
N GLY A 341 81.82 6.74 7.31
CA GLY A 341 82.51 6.10 6.18
C GLY A 341 83.69 6.92 5.66
N GLU A 342 83.52 8.24 5.50
CA GLU A 342 84.59 9.16 5.11
C GLU A 342 85.75 9.16 6.12
N VAL A 343 85.43 9.23 7.43
CA VAL A 343 86.44 9.21 8.50
C VAL A 343 87.17 7.87 8.55
N SER A 344 86.47 6.75 8.39
CA SER A 344 87.07 5.41 8.34
C SER A 344 87.97 5.21 7.13
N SER A 345 87.55 5.66 5.95
CA SER A 345 88.36 5.62 4.73
C SER A 345 89.65 6.43 4.88
N LYS A 346 89.54 7.67 5.39
CA LYS A 346 90.70 8.51 5.70
C LYS A 346 91.59 7.90 6.79
N GLY A 347 90.99 7.26 7.79
CA GLY A 347 91.71 6.52 8.83
C GLY A 347 92.52 5.36 8.27
N ALA A 348 91.93 4.55 7.37
CA ALA A 348 92.61 3.47 6.67
C ALA A 348 93.82 3.99 5.88
N GLN A 349 93.65 5.08 5.13
CA GLN A 349 94.75 5.70 4.37
C GLN A 349 95.90 6.15 5.28
N ASN A 350 95.61 6.89 6.35
CA ASN A 350 96.64 7.37 7.28
C ASN A 350 97.41 6.22 7.93
N ILE A 351 96.71 5.13 8.30
CA ILE A 351 97.35 3.95 8.88
C ILE A 351 98.23 3.24 7.84
N GLN A 352 97.78 3.15 6.58
CA GLN A 352 98.57 2.58 5.48
C GLN A 352 99.86 3.38 5.25
N GLU A 353 99.79 4.71 5.24
CA GLU A 353 100.94 5.61 5.14
C GLU A 353 101.91 5.39 6.32
N THR A 354 101.37 5.32 7.55
CA THR A 354 102.17 5.07 8.76
C THR A 354 102.85 3.68 8.72
N ALA A 355 102.15 2.65 8.22
CA ALA A 355 102.73 1.31 8.06
C ALA A 355 103.93 1.33 7.09
N GLY A 356 103.82 2.10 6.01
CA GLY A 356 104.91 2.34 5.06
C GLY A 356 106.12 3.03 5.71
N GLU A 357 105.89 4.06 6.52
CA GLU A 357 106.96 4.74 7.27
C GLU A 357 107.66 3.79 8.26
N VAL A 358 106.89 2.98 9.01
CA VAL A 358 107.46 1.99 9.95
C VAL A 358 108.25 0.92 9.22
N SER A 359 107.80 0.48 8.04
CA SER A 359 108.57 -0.43 7.19
C SER A 359 109.89 0.21 6.75
N SER A 360 109.88 1.49 6.36
CA SER A 360 111.12 2.22 6.03
C SER A 360 112.06 2.34 7.22
N VAL A 361 111.53 2.49 8.45
CA VAL A 361 112.35 2.46 9.68
C VAL A 361 112.99 1.09 9.87
N ALA A 362 112.25 0.00 9.65
CA ALA A 362 112.80 -1.37 9.72
C ALA A 362 113.98 -1.56 8.74
N ASP A 363 113.87 -1.02 7.52
CA ASP A 363 114.96 -1.06 6.52
C ASP A 363 116.20 -0.27 6.97
N VAL A 364 116.00 0.93 7.54
CA VAL A 364 117.10 1.74 8.09
C VAL A 364 117.79 1.02 9.24
N VAL A 365 117.03 0.37 10.13
CA VAL A 365 117.55 -0.43 11.25
C VAL A 365 118.35 -1.63 10.74
N ASN A 366 117.86 -2.35 9.71
CA ASN A 366 118.60 -3.44 9.07
C ASN A 366 119.93 -2.98 8.43
N ARG A 367 119.93 -1.81 7.79
CA ARG A 367 121.17 -1.18 7.27
C ARG A 367 122.14 -0.82 8.40
N ALA A 368 121.64 -0.30 9.52
CA ALA A 368 122.45 -0.04 10.71
C ALA A 368 123.07 -1.34 11.26
N SER A 369 122.31 -2.43 11.30
CA SER A 369 122.80 -3.77 11.70
C SER A 369 124.00 -4.21 10.86
N THR A 370 123.91 -4.04 9.54
CA THR A 370 124.99 -4.39 8.60
C THR A 370 126.26 -3.57 8.85
N SER A 371 126.12 -2.27 9.09
CA SER A 371 127.25 -1.38 9.41
C SER A 371 127.92 -1.76 10.73
N VAL A 372 127.13 -2.05 11.77
CA VAL A 372 127.64 -2.46 13.09
C VAL A 372 128.30 -3.84 13.02
N SER A 373 127.76 -4.77 12.24
CA SER A 373 128.41 -6.06 11.95
C SER A 373 129.76 -5.90 11.26
N THR A 374 129.86 -4.95 10.31
CA THR A 374 131.13 -4.61 9.64
C THR A 374 132.15 -4.05 10.64
N LEU A 375 131.70 -3.21 11.59
CA LEU A 375 132.56 -2.70 12.67
C LEU A 375 133.07 -3.84 13.56
N MET A 376 132.21 -4.81 13.91
CA MET A 376 132.61 -5.99 14.70
C MET A 376 133.73 -6.78 14.01
N GLN A 377 133.58 -7.04 12.71
CA GLN A 377 134.62 -7.72 11.92
C GLN A 377 135.93 -6.92 11.84
N ALA A 378 135.85 -5.59 11.75
CA ALA A 378 137.02 -4.73 11.76
C ALA A 378 137.71 -4.76 13.13
N SER A 379 136.96 -4.71 14.23
CA SER A 379 137.50 -4.84 15.59
C SER A 379 138.16 -6.19 15.85
N ASP A 380 137.59 -7.29 15.34
CA ASP A 380 138.20 -8.63 15.42
C ASP A 380 139.56 -8.68 14.73
N LYS A 381 139.66 -8.11 13.51
CA LYS A 381 140.93 -7.98 12.77
C LYS A 381 141.95 -7.13 13.52
N ILE A 382 141.53 -6.02 14.13
CA ILE A 382 142.43 -5.18 14.93
C ILE A 382 142.92 -5.96 16.18
N SER A 383 142.04 -6.71 16.84
CA SER A 383 142.40 -7.55 17.98
C SER A 383 143.49 -8.57 17.64
N GLU A 384 143.37 -9.22 16.48
CA GLU A 384 144.38 -10.15 15.95
C GLU A 384 145.73 -9.45 15.72
N VAL A 385 145.73 -8.28 15.08
CA VAL A 385 146.96 -7.50 14.85
C VAL A 385 147.59 -7.07 16.18
N VAL A 386 146.81 -6.59 17.15
CA VAL A 386 147.30 -6.17 18.46
C VAL A 386 147.91 -7.35 19.23
N LYS A 387 147.34 -8.55 19.10
CA LYS A 387 147.90 -9.78 19.67
C LYS A 387 149.28 -10.09 19.08
N VAL A 388 149.43 -10.01 17.75
CA VAL A 388 150.73 -10.20 17.08
C VAL A 388 151.75 -9.14 17.54
N ILE A 389 151.36 -7.87 17.67
CA ILE A 389 152.25 -6.81 18.16
C ILE A 389 152.69 -7.10 19.60
N LYS A 390 151.78 -7.57 20.46
CA LYS A 390 152.11 -7.98 21.83
C LYS A 390 153.12 -9.13 21.82
N GLU A 391 152.89 -10.16 21.00
CA GLU A 391 153.82 -11.30 20.85
C GLU A 391 155.20 -10.82 20.37
N ILE A 392 155.27 -9.89 19.42
CA ILE A 392 156.53 -9.27 18.97
C ILE A 392 157.18 -8.48 20.10
N ALA A 393 156.42 -7.71 20.89
CA ALA A 393 156.95 -6.96 22.02
C ALA A 393 157.51 -7.89 23.11
N ASP A 394 156.82 -8.97 23.44
CA ASP A 394 157.26 -9.98 24.40
C ASP A 394 158.53 -10.71 23.90
N GLN A 395 158.59 -11.05 22.61
CA GLN A 395 159.79 -11.61 21.98
C GLN A 395 160.95 -10.61 21.99
N THR A 396 160.69 -9.34 21.70
CA THR A 396 161.70 -8.27 21.72
C THR A 396 162.23 -8.05 23.14
N ASN A 397 161.35 -8.11 24.14
CA ASN A 397 161.72 -8.03 25.55
C ASN A 397 162.64 -9.19 25.98
N LEU A 398 162.32 -10.42 25.54
CA LEU A 398 163.17 -11.59 25.78
C LEU A 398 164.52 -11.51 25.06
N LEU A 399 164.54 -11.06 23.81
CA LEU A 399 165.77 -10.84 23.04
C LEU A 399 166.65 -9.76 23.70
N ALA A 400 166.05 -8.66 24.14
CA ALA A 400 166.72 -7.58 24.84
C ALA A 400 167.27 -8.02 26.19
N LEU A 401 166.52 -8.84 26.94
CA LEU A 401 166.98 -9.44 28.19
C LEU A 401 168.20 -10.35 27.96
N ASN A 402 168.14 -11.23 26.96
CA ASN A 402 169.26 -12.10 26.59
C ASN A 402 170.49 -11.28 26.16
N ALA A 403 170.29 -10.20 25.40
CA ALA A 403 171.36 -9.29 25.01
C ALA A 403 171.96 -8.53 26.20
N ALA A 404 171.13 -8.10 27.16
CA ALA A 404 171.59 -7.44 28.38
C ALA A 404 172.40 -8.41 29.28
N ILE A 405 171.97 -9.67 29.39
CA ILE A 405 172.70 -10.74 30.09
C ILE A 405 174.07 -10.96 29.44
N GLU A 406 174.14 -11.10 28.11
CA GLU A 406 175.40 -11.36 27.40
C GLU A 406 176.33 -10.12 27.42
N ALA A 407 175.77 -8.91 27.37
CA ALA A 407 176.53 -7.66 27.55
C ALA A 407 177.12 -7.53 28.97
N ALA A 408 176.39 -7.94 30.00
CA ALA A 408 176.91 -8.03 31.37
C ALA A 408 178.02 -9.08 31.50
N ARG A 409 177.92 -10.18 30.73
CA ARG A 409 178.92 -11.27 30.66
C ARG A 409 180.24 -10.83 30.01
N ALA A 410 180.19 -9.88 29.07
CA ALA A 410 181.36 -9.31 28.39
C ALA A 410 182.13 -8.24 29.20
N GLY A 411 181.67 -7.88 30.42
CA GLY A 411 182.36 -6.94 31.31
C GLY A 411 182.44 -5.51 30.75
N GLU A 412 183.58 -4.82 30.93
CA GLU A 412 183.76 -3.42 30.52
C GLU A 412 183.60 -3.19 29.00
N GLN A 413 183.89 -4.19 28.16
CA GLN A 413 183.70 -4.09 26.69
C GLN A 413 182.22 -4.11 26.27
N GLY A 414 181.33 -4.62 27.14
CA GLY A 414 179.90 -4.75 26.88
C GLY A 414 179.03 -3.57 27.33
N ARG A 415 179.61 -2.56 28.02
CA ARG A 415 178.83 -1.46 28.64
C ARG A 415 177.93 -0.70 27.66
N GLY A 416 178.44 -0.38 26.46
CA GLY A 416 177.64 0.32 25.44
C GLY A 416 176.47 -0.53 24.94
N PHE A 417 176.68 -1.83 24.76
CA PHE A 417 175.64 -2.79 24.37
C PHE A 417 174.61 -3.01 25.48
N ALA A 418 175.04 -3.05 26.74
CA ALA A 418 174.13 -3.20 27.88
C ALA A 418 173.13 -2.04 27.97
N VAL A 419 173.57 -0.79 27.74
CA VAL A 419 172.68 0.38 27.74
C VAL A 419 171.65 0.30 26.62
N VAL A 420 172.07 -0.08 25.41
CA VAL A 420 171.15 -0.25 24.27
C VAL A 420 170.16 -1.39 24.52
N ALA A 421 170.62 -2.52 25.06
CA ALA A 421 169.76 -3.65 25.38
C ALA A 421 168.71 -3.29 26.45
N ASP A 422 169.07 -2.54 27.49
CA ASP A 422 168.12 -2.10 28.51
C ASP A 422 167.12 -1.05 27.97
N GLU A 423 167.53 -0.19 27.03
CA GLU A 423 166.63 0.76 26.36
C GLU A 423 165.64 0.04 25.42
N VAL A 424 166.11 -0.98 24.68
CA VAL A 424 165.23 -1.86 23.87
C VAL A 424 164.27 -2.63 24.77
N ARG A 425 164.72 -3.11 25.94
CA ARG A 425 163.88 -3.79 26.93
C ARG A 425 162.77 -2.87 27.44
N LYS A 426 163.11 -1.65 27.87
CA LYS A 426 162.11 -0.65 28.29
C LYS A 426 161.12 -0.29 27.19
N LEU A 427 161.59 -0.18 25.94
CA LEU A 427 160.72 0.08 24.79
C LEU A 427 159.78 -1.09 24.51
N ALA A 428 160.27 -2.33 24.64
CA ALA A 428 159.46 -3.54 24.51
C ALA A 428 158.41 -3.65 25.63
N GLU A 429 158.78 -3.40 26.89
CA GLU A 429 157.85 -3.34 28.03
C GLU A 429 156.78 -2.25 27.84
N ARG A 430 157.16 -1.06 27.35
CA ARG A 430 156.23 0.03 27.04
C ARG A 430 155.29 -0.35 25.88
N THR A 431 155.80 -1.01 24.85
CA THR A 431 154.98 -1.53 23.74
C THR A 431 154.00 -2.60 24.22
N ALA A 432 154.43 -3.54 25.06
CA ALA A 432 153.57 -4.56 25.66
C ALA A 432 152.46 -3.93 26.53
N LYS A 433 152.79 -2.90 27.32
CA LYS A 433 151.79 -2.15 28.09
C LYS A 433 150.79 -1.42 27.20
N SER A 434 151.24 -0.74 26.15
CA SER A 434 150.36 -0.04 25.21
C SER A 434 149.46 -0.99 24.42
N THR A 435 150.00 -2.13 23.95
CA THR A 435 149.18 -3.18 23.29
C THR A 435 148.14 -3.78 24.23
N HIS A 436 148.45 -3.94 25.53
CA HIS A 436 147.47 -4.36 26.53
C HIS A 436 146.32 -3.36 26.68
N GLN A 437 146.63 -2.07 26.79
CA GLN A 437 145.60 -1.01 26.85
C GLN A 437 144.77 -0.95 25.56
N ILE A 438 145.39 -1.13 24.38
CA ILE A 438 144.66 -1.22 23.12
C ILE A 438 143.75 -2.45 23.09
N ALA A 439 144.22 -3.61 23.57
CA ALA A 439 143.40 -4.82 23.64
C ALA A 439 142.17 -4.65 24.55
N GLU A 440 142.31 -3.96 25.69
CA GLU A 440 141.18 -3.61 26.56
C GLU A 440 140.18 -2.68 25.85
N MET A 441 140.66 -1.65 25.15
CA MET A 441 139.80 -0.75 24.36
C MET A 441 139.06 -1.50 23.25
N ILE A 442 139.74 -2.40 22.53
CA ILE A 442 139.11 -3.22 21.47
C ILE A 442 138.07 -4.17 22.06
N THR A 443 138.34 -4.79 23.22
CA THR A 443 137.36 -5.63 23.92
C THR A 443 136.12 -4.82 24.30
N SER A 444 136.29 -3.60 24.83
CA SER A 444 135.18 -2.71 25.14
C SER A 444 134.38 -2.32 23.89
N ILE A 445 135.05 -2.05 22.76
CA ILE A 445 134.38 -1.78 21.47
C ILE A 445 133.60 -3.02 21.01
N GLN A 446 134.18 -4.21 21.08
CA GLN A 446 133.50 -5.46 20.70
C GLN A 446 132.25 -5.71 21.55
N ASP A 447 132.34 -5.54 22.87
CA ASP A 447 131.21 -5.72 23.78
C ASP A 447 130.12 -4.66 23.53
N GLY A 448 130.50 -3.39 23.34
CA GLY A 448 129.57 -2.33 22.96
C GLY A 448 128.89 -2.59 21.62
N THR A 449 129.64 -3.13 20.65
CA THR A 449 129.13 -3.49 19.32
C THR A 449 128.16 -4.68 19.40
N LYS A 450 128.45 -5.72 20.20
CA LYS A 450 127.50 -6.83 20.45
C LYS A 450 126.20 -6.35 21.07
N LEU A 451 126.28 -5.47 22.08
CA LEU A 451 125.09 -4.87 22.68
C LEU A 451 124.29 -4.06 21.65
N ALA A 452 124.97 -3.30 20.78
CA ALA A 452 124.32 -2.56 19.70
C ALA A 452 123.62 -3.47 18.68
N VAL A 453 124.26 -4.58 18.25
CA VAL A 453 123.63 -5.56 17.34
C VAL A 453 122.34 -6.14 17.95
N ASN A 454 122.39 -6.59 19.20
CA ASN A 454 121.21 -7.14 19.89
C ASN A 454 120.07 -6.11 19.99
N GLY A 455 120.40 -4.84 20.29
CA GLY A 455 119.42 -3.75 20.34
C GLY A 455 118.81 -3.43 18.98
N ILE A 456 119.62 -3.46 17.92
CA ILE A 456 119.19 -3.23 16.53
C ILE A 456 118.28 -4.37 16.05
N GLU A 457 118.62 -5.63 16.31
CA GLU A 457 117.81 -6.78 15.92
C GLU A 457 116.44 -6.78 16.62
N ALA A 458 116.42 -6.49 17.92
CA ALA A 458 115.18 -6.29 18.66
C ALA A 458 114.36 -5.10 18.12
N GLY A 459 115.02 -4.02 17.71
CA GLY A 459 114.38 -2.86 17.07
C GLY A 459 113.75 -3.18 15.72
N ALA A 460 114.44 -3.97 14.89
CA ALA A 460 113.94 -4.42 13.59
C ALA A 460 112.72 -5.33 13.75
N GLN A 461 112.79 -6.32 14.64
CA GLN A 461 111.65 -7.21 14.94
C GLN A 461 110.43 -6.42 15.44
N ARG A 462 110.62 -5.46 16.34
CA ARG A 462 109.52 -4.60 16.84
C ARG A 462 108.93 -3.72 15.74
N SER A 463 109.75 -3.23 14.82
CA SER A 463 109.28 -2.39 13.69
C SER A 463 108.44 -3.22 12.72
N HIS A 464 108.90 -4.42 12.33
CA HIS A 464 108.10 -5.34 11.50
C HIS A 464 106.78 -5.74 12.16
N ALA A 465 106.81 -6.08 13.45
CA ALA A 465 105.60 -6.42 14.19
C ALA A 465 104.63 -5.22 14.28
N SER A 466 105.15 -3.99 14.35
CA SER A 466 104.34 -2.77 14.37
C SER A 466 103.70 -2.50 13.01
N ALA A 467 104.45 -2.66 11.91
CA ALA A 467 103.92 -2.54 10.55
C ALA A 467 102.77 -3.54 10.29
N ALA A 468 102.95 -4.81 10.67
CA ALA A 468 101.91 -5.82 10.52
C ALA A 468 100.63 -5.50 11.33
N ARG A 469 100.76 -4.94 12.54
CA ARG A 469 99.60 -4.49 13.33
C ARG A 469 98.91 -3.28 12.70
N MET A 470 99.65 -2.39 12.07
CA MET A 470 99.08 -1.25 11.35
C MET A 470 98.31 -1.72 10.11
N GLU A 471 98.84 -2.67 9.33
CA GLU A 471 98.10 -3.28 8.21
C GLU A 471 96.77 -3.89 8.67
N GLN A 472 96.77 -4.62 9.79
CA GLN A 472 95.54 -5.15 10.38
C GLN A 472 94.55 -4.04 10.79
N ALA A 473 95.04 -2.94 11.38
CA ALA A 473 94.20 -1.81 11.74
C ALA A 473 93.62 -1.08 10.50
N ALA A 474 94.39 -0.96 9.41
CA ALA A 474 93.92 -0.42 8.15
C ALA A 474 92.81 -1.30 7.53
N ALA A 475 92.96 -2.63 7.60
CA ALA A 475 91.92 -3.57 7.18
C ALA A 475 90.63 -3.40 7.99
N SER A 476 90.72 -3.29 9.32
CA SER A 476 89.54 -3.02 10.17
C SER A 476 88.87 -1.68 9.84
N MET A 477 89.63 -0.63 9.52
CA MET A 477 89.05 0.64 9.08
C MET A 477 88.31 0.51 7.74
N SER A 478 88.84 -0.28 6.79
CA SER A 478 88.13 -0.57 5.53
C SER A 478 86.86 -1.37 5.74
N GLU A 479 86.84 -2.34 6.65
CA GLU A 479 85.62 -3.07 7.02
C GLU A 479 84.55 -2.14 7.61
N ILE A 480 84.94 -1.18 8.45
CA ILE A 480 84.00 -0.16 8.97
C ILE A 480 83.46 0.70 7.82
N ALA A 481 84.30 1.12 6.88
CA ALA A 481 83.86 1.91 5.73
C ALA A 481 82.81 1.14 4.89
N LEU A 482 83.06 -0.13 4.59
CA LEU A 482 82.08 -1.00 3.90
C LEU A 482 80.79 -1.17 4.71
N GLY A 483 80.90 -1.36 6.04
CA GLY A 483 79.74 -1.45 6.91
C GLY A 483 78.89 -0.18 6.91
N THR A 484 79.52 1.00 6.84
CA THR A 484 78.80 2.27 6.73
C THR A 484 78.12 2.47 5.38
N GLU A 485 78.70 1.99 4.28
CA GLU A 485 78.05 2.01 2.95
C GLU A 485 76.77 1.17 2.95
N GLN A 486 76.82 -0.04 3.52
CA GLN A 486 75.64 -0.89 3.68
C GLN A 486 74.56 -0.21 4.53
N LEU A 487 74.96 0.47 5.61
CA LEU A 487 74.06 1.19 6.48
C LEU A 487 73.38 2.38 5.76
N VAL A 488 74.11 3.11 4.90
CA VAL A 488 73.53 4.14 4.03
C VAL A 488 72.49 3.55 3.07
N ALA A 489 72.79 2.40 2.44
CA ALA A 489 71.86 1.73 1.55
C ALA A 489 70.56 1.33 2.26
N GLN A 490 70.66 0.72 3.46
CA GLN A 490 69.51 0.33 4.27
C GLN A 490 68.65 1.53 4.69
N ILE A 491 69.29 2.65 5.06
CA ILE A 491 68.56 3.89 5.36
C ILE A 491 67.81 4.41 4.14
N GLY A 492 68.39 4.27 2.94
CA GLY A 492 67.71 4.59 1.68
C GLY A 492 66.42 3.77 1.49
N GLU A 493 66.44 2.48 1.80
CA GLU A 493 65.23 1.63 1.77
C GLU A 493 64.17 2.12 2.78
N ILE A 494 64.59 2.50 4.00
CA ILE A 494 63.71 3.06 5.03
C ILE A 494 63.07 4.36 4.54
N SER A 495 63.85 5.26 3.91
CA SER A 495 63.33 6.51 3.35
C SER A 495 62.27 6.26 2.27
N ASN A 496 62.49 5.28 1.38
CA ASN A 496 61.51 4.90 0.37
C ASN A 496 60.22 4.35 1.01
N ALA A 497 60.35 3.45 2.00
CA ALA A 497 59.21 2.91 2.73
C ALA A 497 58.40 4.00 3.46
N LEU A 498 59.06 4.98 4.06
CA LEU A 498 58.41 6.12 4.70
C LEU A 498 57.66 7.00 3.69
N GLN A 499 58.18 7.14 2.47
CA GLN A 499 57.50 7.89 1.42
C GLN A 499 56.23 7.17 0.93
N GLU A 500 56.28 5.85 0.78
CA GLU A 500 55.08 5.04 0.52
C GLU A 500 54.07 5.11 1.66
N GLN A 501 54.54 5.04 2.91
CA GLN A 501 53.68 5.13 4.09
C GLN A 501 52.98 6.49 4.16
N ARG A 502 53.68 7.58 3.82
CA ARG A 502 53.08 8.92 3.72
C ARG A 502 51.95 8.97 2.69
N ALA A 503 52.21 8.47 1.47
CA ALA A 503 51.18 8.40 0.43
C ALA A 503 49.99 7.50 0.84
N GLY A 504 50.27 6.43 1.59
CA GLY A 504 49.25 5.58 2.22
C GLY A 504 48.39 6.35 3.21
N SER A 505 49.00 7.10 4.13
CA SER A 505 48.29 7.94 5.11
C SER A 505 47.42 9.01 4.46
N GLU A 506 47.91 9.68 3.40
CA GLU A 506 47.13 10.67 2.63
C GLU A 506 45.89 10.05 1.98
N ARG A 507 46.01 8.82 1.43
CA ARG A 507 44.86 8.07 0.92
C ARG A 507 43.86 7.70 2.01
N ILE A 508 44.34 7.29 3.18
CA ILE A 508 43.47 6.97 4.32
C ILE A 508 42.73 8.23 4.77
N ALA A 509 43.40 9.38 4.85
CA ALA A 509 42.77 10.67 5.19
C ALA A 509 41.61 10.99 4.24
N HIS A 510 41.82 10.88 2.93
CA HIS A 510 40.77 11.10 1.93
C HIS A 510 39.59 10.11 2.07
N ASN A 511 39.88 8.85 2.41
CA ASN A 511 38.82 7.86 2.68
C ASN A 511 38.01 8.23 3.92
N VAL A 512 38.66 8.73 4.97
CA VAL A 512 37.97 9.21 6.18
C VAL A 512 37.07 10.41 5.86
N GLU A 513 37.52 11.38 5.07
CA GLU A 513 36.68 12.49 4.59
C GLU A 513 35.46 12.00 3.80
N THR A 514 35.65 10.96 2.99
CA THR A 514 34.55 10.35 2.23
C THR A 514 33.54 9.68 3.16
N ILE A 515 34.00 8.99 4.21
CA ILE A 515 33.12 8.39 5.23
C ILE A 515 32.33 9.46 5.99
N VAL A 516 32.96 10.59 6.32
CA VAL A 516 32.26 11.73 6.95
C VAL A 516 31.12 12.22 6.06
N ARG A 517 31.40 12.45 4.76
CA ARG A 517 30.37 12.87 3.80
C ARG A 517 29.22 11.87 3.67
N MET A 518 29.54 10.58 3.61
CA MET A 518 28.53 9.52 3.59
C MET A 518 27.68 9.49 4.87
N THR A 519 28.25 9.90 5.99
CA THR A 519 27.55 9.97 7.28
C THR A 519 26.55 11.13 7.30
N ASP A 520 26.91 12.27 6.70
CA ASP A 520 25.99 13.39 6.49
C ASP A 520 24.83 13.00 5.56
N ASP A 521 25.13 12.33 4.43
CA ASP A 521 24.12 11.83 3.48
C ASP A 521 23.17 10.82 4.12
N ASN A 522 23.71 9.91 4.97
CA ASN A 522 22.90 8.97 5.74
C ASN A 522 21.97 9.70 6.72
N THR A 523 22.48 10.73 7.41
CA THR A 523 21.68 11.52 8.35
C THR A 523 20.50 12.20 7.63
N ALA A 524 20.75 12.82 6.47
CA ALA A 524 19.68 13.42 5.66
C ALA A 524 18.66 12.39 5.15
N SER A 525 19.15 11.22 4.72
CA SER A 525 18.29 10.10 4.26
C SER A 525 17.42 9.56 5.40
N VAL A 526 17.98 9.44 6.59
CA VAL A 526 17.26 8.98 7.79
C VAL A 526 16.15 9.96 8.18
N THR A 527 16.41 11.26 8.15
CA THR A 527 15.37 12.28 8.38
C THR A 527 14.22 12.11 7.39
N SER A 528 14.53 11.92 6.11
CA SER A 528 13.51 11.70 5.07
C SER A 528 12.67 10.43 5.30
N VAL A 529 13.31 9.34 5.74
CA VAL A 529 12.60 8.09 6.08
C VAL A 529 11.72 8.27 7.31
N ALA A 530 12.18 8.98 8.34
CA ALA A 530 11.38 9.28 9.53
C ALA A 530 10.15 10.12 9.17
N ASP A 531 10.31 11.16 8.33
CA ASP A 531 9.20 11.98 7.85
C ASP A 531 8.19 11.16 7.04
N ALA A 532 8.66 10.28 6.16
CA ALA A 532 7.79 9.38 5.39
C ALA A 532 7.04 8.40 6.30
N ALA A 533 7.70 7.86 7.33
CA ALA A 533 7.08 6.99 8.32
C ALA A 533 5.99 7.74 9.12
N HIS A 534 6.25 8.99 9.51
CA HIS A 534 5.25 9.85 10.14
C HIS A 534 4.05 10.13 9.23
N ALA A 535 4.29 10.41 7.95
CA ALA A 535 3.23 10.63 6.96
C ALA A 535 2.36 9.37 6.76
N LEU A 536 2.99 8.18 6.64
CA LEU A 536 2.27 6.91 6.54
C LEU A 536 1.41 6.64 7.79
N ASN A 537 1.96 6.89 8.98
CA ASN A 537 1.21 6.76 10.23
C ASN A 537 0.00 7.70 10.28
N SER A 538 0.17 8.97 9.88
CA SER A 538 -0.92 9.94 9.79
C SER A 538 -2.01 9.51 8.80
N MET A 539 -1.62 9.08 7.60
CA MET A 539 -2.58 8.58 6.59
C MET A 539 -3.32 7.34 7.08
N ALA A 540 -2.63 6.40 7.72
CA ALA A 540 -3.24 5.20 8.27
C ALA A 540 -4.23 5.51 9.41
N ARG A 541 -3.90 6.44 10.32
CA ARG A 541 -4.85 6.91 11.35
C ARG A 541 -6.07 7.58 10.75
N LYS A 542 -5.91 8.40 9.70
CA LYS A 542 -7.04 9.02 9.01
C LYS A 542 -7.95 7.97 8.34
N LEU A 543 -7.36 6.91 7.77
CA LEU A 543 -8.13 5.77 7.26
C LEU A 543 -8.83 5.01 8.39
N GLU A 544 -8.17 4.81 9.53
CA GLU A 544 -8.76 4.20 10.73
C GLU A 544 -10.00 4.97 11.19
N GLU A 545 -9.92 6.30 11.28
CA GLU A 545 -11.05 7.18 11.63
C GLU A 545 -12.22 7.05 10.62
N GLN A 546 -11.92 6.97 9.32
CA GLN A 546 -12.94 6.77 8.29
C GLN A 546 -13.62 5.40 8.40
N ILE A 547 -12.86 4.37 8.78
CA ILE A 547 -13.35 3.00 8.97
C ILE A 547 -14.23 2.90 10.23
N GLN A 548 -13.93 3.65 11.29
CA GLN A 548 -14.73 3.67 12.52
C GLN A 548 -16.19 4.09 12.30
N HIS A 549 -16.50 4.78 11.20
CA HIS A 549 -17.88 5.04 10.81
C HIS A 549 -18.68 3.75 10.58
N PHE A 550 -18.02 2.70 10.07
CA PHE A 550 -18.64 1.41 9.81
C PHE A 550 -18.67 0.52 11.05
N HIS A 551 -19.86 0.09 11.42
CA HIS A 551 -20.09 -0.81 12.55
C HIS A 551 -20.32 -2.22 12.00
N ILE A 552 -19.33 -3.09 12.18
CA ILE A 552 -19.34 -4.49 11.70
C ILE A 552 -19.76 -5.42 12.83
#